data_AF-A0A2V5V3Y0-F1
#
_entry.id   AF-A0A2V5V3Y0-F1
#
_cell.length_a   1.000
_cell.length_b   1.000
_cell.length_c   1.000
_cell.angle_alpha   90.00
_cell.angle_beta   90.00
_cell.angle_gamma   90.00
#
_symmetry.space_group_name_H-M   'P 1'
#
loop_
_entity.id
_entity.type
_entity.pdbx_description
1 polymer ?
#
loop_
_entity_poly.entity_id
_entity_poly.type
_entity_poly.pdbx_seq_one_letter_code
_entity_poly.pdbx_strand_id
1 'polypeptide(L)' 'MSQDANAVVWEFSKNGSVLIGNTRGRYRLDRNRIKIETSFATTVYQMEFSGDRMTLREPGGSKLEFTRIRENKG' A
#
# COMPACT_ATOMS: atom_id res chain seq x y z
N MET A 1 -14.02 14.77 -1.66
CA MET A 1 -13.60 13.36 -1.54
C MET A 1 -13.75 13.00 -0.07
N SER A 2 -14.82 12.30 0.30
CA SER A 2 -14.98 11.79 1.67
C SER A 2 -14.02 10.62 1.84
N GLN A 3 -12.96 10.79 2.62
CA GLN A 3 -12.20 9.65 3.13
C GLN A 3 -13.18 8.81 3.96
N ASP A 4 -13.34 7.54 3.61
CA ASP A 4 -14.11 6.61 4.42
C ASP A 4 -13.47 6.58 5.82
N ALA A 5 -14.26 6.82 6.87
CA ALA A 5 -13.75 6.97 8.23
C ALA A 5 -13.04 5.70 8.73
N ASN A 6 -13.26 4.58 8.05
CA ASN A 6 -12.66 3.27 8.34
C ASN A 6 -11.49 2.91 7.41
N ALA A 7 -11.06 3.79 6.50
CA ALA A 7 -9.96 3.52 5.59
C ALA A 7 -8.61 3.55 6.32
N VAL A 8 -7.78 2.53 6.10
CA VAL A 8 -6.39 2.50 6.59
C VAL A 8 -5.48 3.17 5.57
N VAL A 9 -4.75 4.20 5.98
CA VAL A 9 -3.74 4.86 5.14
C VAL A 9 -2.44 4.06 5.18
N TRP A 10 -1.87 3.86 4.00
CA TRP A 10 -0.53 3.28 3.84
C TRP A 10 0.39 4.36 3.28
N GLU A 11 1.42 4.70 4.05
CA GLU A 11 2.41 5.72 3.70
C GLU A 11 3.73 5.06 3.32
N PHE A 12 4.12 5.20 2.06
CA PHE A 12 5.35 4.63 1.53
C PHE A 12 6.44 5.70 1.42
N SER A 13 7.59 5.44 2.05
CA SER A 13 8.75 6.33 1.99
C SER A 13 9.81 5.79 1.04
N LYS A 14 10.50 6.68 0.32
CA LYS A 14 11.55 6.32 -0.66
C LYS A 14 12.69 5.47 -0.10
N ASN A 15 12.90 5.46 1.21
CA ASN A 15 13.89 4.63 1.89
C ASN A 15 13.45 3.17 2.10
N GLY A 16 12.31 2.75 1.54
CA GLY A 16 11.75 1.41 1.67
C GLY A 16 10.98 1.15 2.96
N SER A 17 10.64 2.17 3.75
CA SER A 17 9.71 2.01 4.88
C SER A 17 8.27 2.18 4.45
N VAL A 18 7.36 1.45 5.11
CA VAL A 18 5.92 1.66 5.00
C VAL A 18 5.31 1.83 6.38
N LEU A 19 4.39 2.77 6.54
CA LEU A 19 3.54 2.91 7.72
C LEU A 19 2.11 2.53 7.33
N ILE A 20 1.53 1.55 8.02
CA ILE A 20 0.19 1.02 7.77
C ILE A 20 -0.68 1.36 8.98
N GLY A 21 -1.43 2.45 8.92
CA GLY A 21 -2.04 3.03 10.11
C GLY A 21 -0.97 3.34 11.16
N ASN A 22 -0.90 2.54 12.23
CA ASN A 22 0.12 2.66 13.28
C ASN A 22 1.23 1.59 13.22
N THR A 23 1.18 0.67 12.25
CA THR A 23 2.13 -0.42 12.10
C THR A 23 3.28 -0.01 11.18
N ARG A 24 4.52 -0.10 11.68
CA ARG A 24 5.72 0.11 10.87
C ARG A 24 6.13 -1.18 10.16
N GLY A 25 6.58 -1.04 8.92
CA GLY A 25 7.11 -2.11 8.10
C GLY A 25 8.15 -1.64 7.09
N ARG A 26 8.55 -2.58 6.24
CA ARG A 26 9.46 -2.39 5.12
C ARG A 26 8.79 -2.90 3.85
N TYR A 27 9.08 -2.27 2.72
CA TYR A 27 8.66 -2.75 1.43
C TYR A 27 9.83 -2.88 0.46
N ARG A 28 9.69 -3.81 -0.49
CA ARG A 28 10.58 -3.95 -1.64
C ARG A 28 9.76 -4.18 -2.89
N LEU A 29 10.17 -3.54 -3.98
CA LEU A 29 9.53 -3.68 -5.29
C LEU A 29 10.33 -4.68 -6.14
N ASP A 30 9.63 -5.54 -6.87
CA ASP A 30 10.19 -6.40 -7.91
C ASP A 30 9.23 -6.44 -9.10
N ARG A 31 9.58 -5.77 -10.20
CA ARG A 31 8.75 -5.61 -11.41
C ARG A 31 7.33 -5.12 -11.07
N ASN A 32 6.34 -6.01 -11.11
CA ASN A 32 4.95 -5.74 -10.80
C ASN A 32 4.53 -6.34 -9.45
N ARG A 33 5.47 -6.56 -8.54
CA ARG A 33 5.22 -7.11 -7.22
C ARG A 33 5.75 -6.19 -6.13
N ILE A 34 5.07 -6.21 -5.00
CA ILE A 34 5.53 -5.56 -3.78
C ILE A 34 5.55 -6.60 -2.66
N LYS A 35 6.71 -6.71 -2.01
CA LYS A 35 6.85 -7.46 -0.76
C LYS A 35 6.70 -6.48 0.39
N ILE A 36 5.82 -6.79 1.33
CA ILE A 36 5.60 -6.04 2.57
C ILE A 36 6.03 -6.92 3.74
N GLU A 37 6.89 -6.38 4.59
CA GLU A 37 7.40 -7.02 5.79
C GLU A 37 7.02 -6.15 7.00
N THR A 38 6.25 -6.70 7.93
CA THR A 38 5.90 -6.08 9.22
C THR A 38 6.38 -6.97 10.36
N SER A 39 6.22 -6.53 11.61
CA SER A 39 6.59 -7.34 12.77
C SER A 39 5.78 -8.63 12.93
N PHE A 40 4.59 -8.73 12.31
CA PHE A 40 3.69 -9.87 12.46
C PHE A 40 3.44 -10.66 11.18
N ALA A 41 3.77 -10.12 10.00
CA ALA A 41 3.53 -10.79 8.72
C ALA A 41 4.49 -10.36 7.61
N THR A 42 4.72 -11.28 6.68
CA THR A 42 5.39 -11.02 5.40
C THR A 42 4.47 -11.45 4.27
N THR A 43 4.15 -10.55 3.35
CA THR A 43 3.24 -10.83 2.22
C THR A 43 3.81 -10.28 0.92
N VAL A 44 3.60 -11.01 -0.18
CA VAL A 44 3.95 -10.58 -1.53
C VAL A 44 2.65 -10.39 -2.32
N TYR A 45 2.46 -9.19 -2.85
CA TYR A 45 1.31 -8.85 -3.67
C TYR A 45 1.74 -8.63 -5.12
N GLN A 46 0.88 -9.01 -6.05
CA GLN A 46 0.91 -8.47 -7.40
C GLN A 46 0.30 -7.06 -7.38
N MET A 47 0.95 -6.12 -8.07
CA MET A 47 0.66 -4.70 -8.02
C MET A 47 0.23 -4.20 -9.39
N GLU A 48 -0.89 -3.48 -9.43
CA GLU A 48 -1.45 -2.86 -10.63
C GLU A 48 -1.79 -1.39 -10.34
N PHE A 49 -1.59 -0.52 -11.34
CA PHE A 49 -1.93 0.90 -11.26
C PHE A 49 -2.88 1.30 -12.38
N SER A 50 -3.85 2.17 -12.06
CA SER A 50 -4.72 2.84 -13.02
C SER A 50 -4.98 4.26 -12.56
N GLY A 51 -4.24 5.22 -13.13
CA GLY A 51 -4.26 6.62 -12.68
C GLY A 51 -3.87 6.76 -11.21
N ASP A 52 -4.79 7.27 -10.39
CA ASP A 52 -4.60 7.40 -8.94
C ASP A 52 -4.96 6.13 -8.15
N ARG A 53 -5.41 5.06 -8.81
CA ARG A 53 -5.75 3.79 -8.14
C ARG A 53 -4.58 2.82 -8.20
N MET A 54 -4.37 2.13 -7.08
CA MET A 54 -3.46 0.99 -6.98
C MET A 54 -4.22 -0.21 -6.42
N THR A 55 -4.03 -1.38 -7.00
CA THR A 55 -4.54 -2.66 -6.47
C THR A 55 -3.36 -3.54 -6.09
N LEU A 56 -3.41 -4.10 -4.88
CA LEU A 56 -2.50 -5.14 -4.41
C LEU A 56 -3.28 -6.44 -4.28
N ARG A 57 -2.90 -7.48 -5.04
CA ARG A 57 -3.59 -8.76 -5.05
C ARG A 57 -2.69 -9.86 -4.49
N GLU A 58 -3.20 -10.60 -3.51
CA GLU A 58 -2.55 -11.79 -2.99
C GLU A 58 -2.68 -12.96 -3.97
N PRO A 59 -1.73 -13.92 -3.97
CA PRO A 59 -1.89 -15.16 -4.75
C PRO A 59 -3.19 -15.92 -4.44
N GLY A 60 -3.72 -15.80 -3.22
CA GLY A 60 -4.96 -16.43 -2.78
C GLY A 60 -6.25 -15.70 -3.19
N GLY A 61 -6.16 -14.56 -3.89
CA GLY A 61 -7.31 -13.87 -4.48
C GLY A 61 -7.83 -12.64 -3.72
N SER A 62 -7.50 -12.50 -2.43
CA SER A 62 -7.78 -11.28 -1.66
C SER A 62 -7.09 -10.07 -2.29
N LYS A 63 -7.73 -8.90 -2.24
CA LYS A 63 -7.16 -7.65 -2.78
C LYS A 63 -7.31 -6.48 -1.81
N LEU A 64 -6.35 -5.58 -1.87
CA LEU A 64 -6.39 -4.26 -1.27
C LEU A 64 -6.47 -3.22 -2.38
N GLU A 65 -7.38 -2.26 -2.24
CA GLU A 65 -7.58 -1.18 -3.20
C GLU A 65 -7.22 0.15 -2.54
N PHE A 66 -6.37 0.91 -3.20
CA PHE A 66 -5.86 2.18 -2.72
C PHE A 66 -6.22 3.28 -3.72
N THR A 67 -6.54 4.45 -3.20
CA THR A 67 -6.58 5.69 -3.97
C THR A 67 -5.48 6.60 -3.44
N ARG A 68 -4.65 7.13 -4.33
CA ARG A 68 -3.59 8.06 -3.99
C ARG A 68 -4.19 9.30 -3.31
N ILE A 69 -3.74 9.59 -2.11
CA ILE A 69 -4.01 10.87 -1.45
C ILE A 69 -2.99 11.86 -1.99
N ARG A 70 -3.47 12.93 -2.63
CA ARG A 70 -2.63 14.05 -3.03
C ARG A 70 -2.69 15.07 -1.90
N GLU A 71 -1.54 15.48 -1.37
CA GLU A 71 -1.51 16.70 -0.57
C GLU A 71 -1.88 17.86 -1.50
N ASN A 72 -2.97 18.55 -1.21
CA ASN A 72 -3.18 19.87 -1.80
C ASN A 72 -2.11 20.77 -1.19
N LYS A 73 -1.04 21.04 -1.94
CA LYS A 73 -0.20 22.19 -1.68
C LYS A 73 -1.04 23.42 -1.99
N GLY A 74 -1.63 24.02 -0.96
CA GLY A 74 -2.10 25.40 -0.99
C GLY A 74 -0.93 26.36 -1.08
#